data_AF-A0A957H631-F1
#
_entry.id   AF-A0A957H631-F1
#
_cell.length_a   1.000
_cell.length_b   1.000
_cell.length_c   1.000
_cell.angle_alpha   90.00
_cell.angle_beta   90.00
_cell.angle_gamma   90.00
#
_symmetry.space_group_name_H-M   'P 1'
#
loop_
_entity.id
_entity.type
_entity.pdbx_description
1 polymer ?
#
loop_
_entity_poly.entity_id
_entity_poly.type
_entity_poly.pdbx_seq_one_letter_code
_entity_poly.pdbx_strand_id
1 'polypeptide(L)'
;MATQIGILTAGGDSPGLNAAIRAVGKAALGRHEMNVIGFRDGFRGLMENRSVRFDRSSLSGILTMGGTILGTSRDKPHKMPIGSRLLDMTDVMVENYHKHHLDCLVCIGGGGTHKNAYKLFE
;
A
#
# COMPACT_ATOMS: atom_id res chain seq x y z
N MET A 1 9.90 -4.23 19.82
CA MET A 1 8.58 -3.85 19.27
C MET A 1 8.33 -4.71 18.05
N ALA A 2 7.08 -5.12 17.79
CA ALA A 2 6.76 -5.92 16.60
C ALA A 2 6.82 -5.04 15.35
N THR A 3 7.50 -5.51 14.30
CA THR A 3 7.67 -4.78 13.03
C THR A 3 6.31 -4.47 12.40
N GLN A 4 6.14 -3.23 11.92
CA GLN A 4 4.95 -2.75 11.22
C GLN A 4 5.24 -2.62 9.73
N ILE A 5 4.49 -3.34 8.89
CA ILE A 5 4.63 -3.23 7.44
C ILE A 5 3.37 -2.63 6.81
N GLY A 6 3.58 -1.67 5.91
CA GLY A 6 2.55 -1.14 5.02
C GLY A 6 2.44 -1.95 3.74
N ILE A 7 1.24 -2.09 3.18
CA ILE A 7 1.00 -2.69 1.86
C ILE A 7 0.09 -1.77 1.05
N LEU A 8 0.44 -1.52 -0.21
CA LEU A 8 -0.43 -0.84 -1.16
C LEU A 8 -0.39 -1.47 -2.55
N THR A 9 -1.47 -1.31 -3.32
CA THR A 9 -1.54 -1.66 -4.74
C THR A 9 -1.74 -0.41 -5.59
N ALA A 10 -0.83 -0.13 -6.53
CA ALA A 10 -0.88 1.07 -7.37
C ALA A 10 -0.69 0.72 -8.86
N GLY A 11 -1.26 1.55 -9.74
CA GLY A 11 -1.14 1.40 -11.19
C GLY A 11 -2.42 0.88 -11.87
N GLY A 12 -2.23 0.04 -12.89
CA GLY A 12 -3.34 -0.68 -13.53
C GLY A 12 -3.68 -1.94 -12.74
N ASP A 13 -4.97 -2.29 -12.71
CA ASP A 13 -5.41 -3.52 -12.08
C ASP A 13 -4.96 -4.77 -12.87
N SER A 14 -4.64 -5.85 -12.16
CA SER A 14 -4.15 -7.09 -12.75
C SER A 14 -4.61 -8.30 -11.92
N PRO A 15 -4.99 -9.42 -12.56
CA PRO A 15 -5.18 -10.69 -11.86
C PRO A 15 -3.94 -11.04 -11.02
N GLY A 16 -4.16 -11.49 -9.79
CA GLY A 16 -3.09 -11.92 -8.87
C GLY A 16 -2.65 -10.89 -7.82
N LEU A 17 -3.11 -9.63 -7.89
CA LEU A 17 -2.79 -8.63 -6.84
C LEU A 17 -3.27 -9.08 -5.45
N ASN A 18 -4.47 -9.65 -5.36
CA ASN A 18 -4.96 -10.25 -4.11
C ASN A 18 -4.11 -11.43 -3.62
N ALA A 19 -3.58 -12.23 -4.54
CA ALA A 19 -2.69 -13.33 -4.18
C ALA A 19 -1.36 -12.80 -3.62
N ALA A 20 -0.81 -11.72 -4.20
CA ALA A 20 0.38 -11.05 -3.68
C ALA A 20 0.15 -10.44 -2.29
N ILE A 21 -0.95 -9.67 -2.10
CA ILE A 21 -1.35 -9.14 -0.78
C ILE A 21 -1.45 -10.27 0.24
N ARG A 22 -2.14 -11.37 -0.12
CA ARG A 22 -2.29 -12.52 0.77
C ARG A 22 -0.95 -13.17 1.11
N ALA A 23 -0.07 -13.36 0.14
CA ALA A 23 1.22 -13.99 0.35
C ALA A 23 2.06 -13.20 1.35
N VAL A 24 2.20 -11.89 1.13
CA VAL A 24 2.92 -10.99 2.05
C VAL A 24 2.26 -10.98 3.43
N GLY A 25 0.94 -10.74 3.49
CA GLY A 25 0.23 -10.63 4.76
C GLY A 25 0.23 -11.91 5.59
N LYS A 26 0.06 -13.10 4.96
CA LYS A 26 0.11 -14.39 5.68
C LYS A 26 1.51 -14.72 6.17
N ALA A 27 2.56 -14.39 5.41
CA ALA A 27 3.93 -14.58 5.86
C ALA A 27 4.25 -13.66 7.06
N ALA A 28 3.94 -12.37 6.95
CA ALA A 28 4.16 -11.38 8.00
C ALA A 28 3.43 -11.73 9.31
N LEU A 29 2.10 -11.93 9.27
CA LEU A 29 1.29 -12.25 10.45
C LEU A 29 1.55 -13.67 11.00
N GLY A 30 1.95 -14.59 10.12
CA GLY A 30 1.97 -16.02 10.41
C GLY A 30 3.32 -16.59 10.82
N ARG A 31 4.41 -16.09 10.22
CA ARG A 31 5.76 -16.62 10.38
C ARG A 31 6.70 -15.66 11.10
N HIS A 32 6.43 -14.36 11.02
CA HIS A 32 7.34 -13.33 11.50
C HIS A 32 6.75 -12.45 12.61
N GLU A 33 5.53 -12.75 13.06
CA GLU A 33 4.83 -12.01 14.13
C GLU A 33 4.77 -10.49 13.88
N MET A 34 4.75 -10.10 12.60
CA MET A 34 4.68 -8.71 12.16
C MET A 34 3.22 -8.26 12.06
N ASN A 35 3.01 -6.96 12.21
CA ASN A 35 1.71 -6.34 11.98
C ASN A 35 1.64 -5.77 10.56
N VAL A 36 0.46 -5.82 9.96
CA VAL A 36 0.26 -5.45 8.55
C VAL A 36 -0.86 -4.41 8.43
N ILE A 37 -0.53 -3.30 7.78
CA ILE A 37 -1.45 -2.20 7.48
C ILE A 37 -1.58 -2.09 5.96
N GLY A 38 -2.79 -2.21 5.44
CA GLY A 38 -3.09 -1.95 4.03
C GLY A 38 -3.52 -0.51 3.81
N PHE A 39 -3.03 0.14 2.75
CA PHE A 39 -3.48 1.46 2.31
C PHE A 39 -4.36 1.34 1.07
N ARG A 40 -5.52 2.00 1.12
CA ARG A 40 -6.52 1.94 0.04
C ARG A 40 -6.06 2.76 -1.16
N ASP A 41 -6.44 2.34 -2.36
CA ASP A 41 -6.22 3.10 -3.61
C ASP A 41 -4.77 3.57 -3.83
N GLY A 42 -3.79 2.73 -3.49
CA GLY A 42 -2.39 2.99 -3.75
C GLY A 42 -1.82 4.19 -2.98
N PHE A 43 -1.00 5.00 -3.65
CA PHE A 43 -0.37 6.18 -3.03
C PHE A 43 -1.39 7.23 -2.58
N ARG A 44 -2.56 7.31 -3.23
CA ARG A 44 -3.64 8.22 -2.84
C ARG A 44 -4.10 7.96 -1.41
N GLY A 45 -4.38 6.71 -1.04
CA GLY A 45 -4.79 6.42 0.34
C GLY A 45 -3.64 6.46 1.33
N LEU A 46 -2.38 6.28 0.92
CA LEU A 46 -1.25 6.59 1.82
C LEU A 46 -1.22 8.09 2.17
N MET A 47 -1.43 8.98 1.19
CA MET A 47 -1.52 10.43 1.42
C MET A 47 -2.74 10.81 2.26
N GLU A 48 -3.91 10.26 1.94
CA GLU A 48 -5.16 10.56 2.67
C GLU A 48 -5.29 9.78 3.99
N ASN A 49 -4.27 9.01 4.36
CA ASN A 49 -4.27 8.15 5.53
C ASN A 49 -5.45 7.15 5.60
N ARG A 50 -5.88 6.63 4.44
CA ARG A 50 -6.95 5.63 4.29
C ARG A 50 -6.39 4.23 4.48
N SER A 51 -6.21 3.84 5.73
CA SER A 51 -5.62 2.55 6.09
C SER A 51 -6.64 1.54 6.63
N VAL A 52 -6.28 0.27 6.56
CA VAL A 52 -6.99 -0.86 7.18
C VAL A 52 -5.96 -1.81 7.80
N ARG A 53 -6.20 -2.27 9.02
CA ARG A 53 -5.35 -3.29 9.63
C ARG A 53 -5.74 -4.67 9.11
N PHE A 54 -4.77 -5.46 8.70
CA PHE A 54 -5.01 -6.83 8.29
C PHE A 54 -4.84 -7.80 9.45
N ASP A 55 -5.77 -8.74 9.54
CA ASP A 55 -5.68 -9.93 10.35
C ASP A 55 -5.77 -11.20 9.47
N ARG A 56 -5.74 -12.37 10.10
CA ARG A 56 -5.79 -13.65 9.39
C ARG A 56 -7.09 -13.85 8.61
N SER A 57 -8.19 -13.24 9.06
CA SER A 57 -9.52 -13.35 8.44
C SER A 57 -9.65 -12.46 7.21
N SER A 58 -9.08 -11.25 7.27
CA SER A 58 -9.07 -10.26 6.18
C SER A 58 -8.34 -10.77 4.93
N LEU A 59 -7.43 -11.73 5.11
CA LEU A 59 -6.64 -12.35 4.05
C LEU A 59 -7.19 -13.72 3.60
N SER A 60 -8.34 -14.14 4.14
CA SER A 60 -9.01 -15.38 3.75
C SER A 60 -9.96 -15.12 2.57
N GLY A 61 -10.14 -16.10 1.69
CA GLY A 61 -11.09 -16.00 0.57
C GLY A 61 -10.70 -15.09 -0.60
N ILE A 62 -9.64 -14.27 -0.47
CA ILE A 62 -9.29 -13.27 -1.50
C ILE A 62 -8.54 -13.84 -2.72
N LEU A 63 -8.08 -15.10 -2.67
CA LEU A 63 -7.28 -15.71 -3.76
C LEU A 63 -8.03 -15.79 -5.09
N THR A 64 -9.33 -16.04 -5.03
CA THR A 64 -10.20 -16.20 -6.20
C THR A 64 -10.87 -14.90 -6.61
N MET A 65 -10.64 -13.82 -5.86
CA MET A 65 -11.21 -12.50 -6.17
C MET A 65 -10.37 -11.81 -7.24
N GLY A 66 -11.06 -11.29 -8.27
CA GLY A 66 -10.47 -10.38 -9.23
C GLY A 66 -10.02 -9.07 -8.59
N GLY A 67 -9.14 -8.38 -9.30
CA GLY A 67 -8.62 -7.09 -8.92
C GLY A 67 -7.79 -7.07 -7.63
N THR A 68 -7.98 -6.01 -6.83
CA THR A 68 -7.33 -5.82 -5.53
C THR A 68 -8.33 -5.42 -4.44
N ILE A 69 -8.29 -6.09 -3.30
CA ILE A 69 -9.09 -5.76 -2.12
C ILE A 69 -8.73 -4.41 -1.54
N LEU A 70 -7.58 -3.82 -1.87
CA LEU A 70 -7.18 -2.49 -1.44
C LEU A 70 -7.62 -1.39 -2.42
N GLY A 71 -8.07 -1.74 -3.63
CA GLY A 71 -8.23 -0.76 -4.70
C GLY A 71 -6.90 -0.27 -5.26
N THR A 72 -6.93 0.58 -6.28
CA THR A 72 -5.72 1.10 -6.91
C THR A 72 -5.93 2.50 -7.48
N SER A 73 -4.85 3.28 -7.54
CA SER A 73 -4.81 4.57 -8.23
C SER A 73 -3.55 4.70 -9.07
N ARG A 74 -3.57 5.64 -10.00
CA ARG A 74 -2.41 6.02 -10.83
C ARG A 74 -1.75 7.32 -10.35
N ASP A 75 -2.14 7.79 -9.18
CA ASP A 75 -1.63 9.03 -8.62
C ASP A 75 -0.15 8.89 -8.27
N LYS A 76 0.60 9.97 -8.54
CA LYS A 76 2.03 10.05 -8.31
C LYS A 76 2.29 10.90 -7.07
N PRO A 77 3.12 10.46 -6.12
CA PRO A 77 3.42 11.23 -4.90
C PRO A 77 3.80 12.68 -5.18
N HIS A 78 4.71 12.89 -6.14
CA HIS A 78 5.26 14.21 -6.49
C HIS A 78 4.41 15.06 -7.44
N LYS A 79 3.26 14.55 -7.88
CA LYS A 79 2.38 15.24 -8.84
C LYS A 79 0.96 14.71 -8.70
N MET A 80 0.41 14.82 -7.49
CA MET A 80 -0.90 14.29 -7.15
C MET A 80 -1.99 15.35 -7.42
N PRO A 81 -3.12 14.99 -8.05
CA PRO A 81 -4.25 15.89 -8.25
C PRO A 81 -5.01 16.15 -6.94
N ILE A 82 -4.95 17.39 -6.46
CA ILE A 82 -5.66 17.90 -5.28
C ILE A 82 -6.56 19.04 -5.72
N GLY A 83 -7.86 18.77 -5.82
CA GLY A 83 -8.82 19.69 -6.44
C GLY A 83 -8.43 19.99 -7.89
N SER A 84 -8.21 21.26 -8.21
CA SER A 84 -7.79 21.72 -9.54
C SER A 84 -6.27 21.85 -9.72
N ARG A 85 -5.47 21.49 -8.72
CA ARG A 85 -4.00 21.67 -8.72
C ARG A 85 -3.26 20.34 -8.67
N LEU A 86 -2.02 20.36 -9.11
CA LEU A 86 -1.07 19.25 -8.98
C LEU A 86 -0.03 19.65 -7.94
N LEU A 87 0.06 18.88 -6.86
CA LEU A 87 0.94 19.16 -5.73
C LEU A 87 1.88 17.99 -5.48
N ASP A 88 3.06 18.29 -4.94
CA ASP A 88 3.92 17.28 -4.36
C ASP A 88 3.40 16.93 -2.96
N MET A 89 3.06 15.67 -2.76
CA MET A 89 2.49 15.14 -1.52
C MET A 89 3.42 14.11 -0.86
N THR A 90 4.69 14.07 -1.27
CA THR A 90 5.69 13.11 -0.77
C THR A 90 5.86 13.26 0.74
N ASP A 91 6.04 14.49 1.23
CA ASP A 91 6.22 14.77 2.67
C ASP A 91 5.02 14.31 3.52
N VAL A 92 3.80 14.50 3.02
CA VAL A 92 2.57 14.05 3.71
C VAL A 92 2.50 12.53 3.79
N MET A 93 2.92 11.83 2.74
CA MET A 93 3.00 10.37 2.75
C MET A 93 4.06 9.87 3.73
N VAL A 94 5.22 10.51 3.79
CA VAL A 94 6.31 10.19 4.73
C VAL A 94 5.84 10.44 6.18
N GLU A 95 5.13 11.54 6.42
CA GLU A 95 4.53 11.81 7.73
C GLU A 95 3.53 10.71 8.13
N ASN A 96 2.65 10.29 7.23
CA ASN A 96 1.70 9.20 7.50
C ASN A 96 2.41 7.85 7.70
N TYR A 97 3.47 7.59 6.95
CA TYR A 97 4.33 6.42 7.15
C TYR A 97 4.88 6.38 8.58
N HIS A 98 5.41 7.50 9.07
CA HIS A 98 5.92 7.61 10.44
C HIS A 98 4.82 7.58 11.51
N LYS A 99 3.63 8.16 11.25
CA LYS A 99 2.46 8.09 12.15
C LYS A 99 1.99 6.66 12.39
N HIS A 100 2.11 5.79 11.38
CA HIS A 100 1.81 4.35 11.52
C HIS A 100 2.99 3.53 12.06
N HIS A 101 4.11 4.18 12.37
CA HIS A 101 5.35 3.54 12.82
C HIS A 101 5.83 2.43 11.89
N LEU A 102 5.69 2.64 10.58
CA LEU A 102 6.07 1.65 9.58
C LEU A 102 7.60 1.47 9.54
N ASP A 103 8.02 0.22 9.44
CA ASP A 103 9.41 -0.18 9.18
C ASP A 103 9.65 -0.46 7.69
N CYS A 104 8.58 -0.75 6.94
CA CYS A 104 8.65 -1.03 5.50
C CYS A 104 7.31 -0.71 4.82
N LEU A 105 7.37 -0.32 3.55
CA LEU A 105 6.21 -0.18 2.67
C LEU A 105 6.33 -1.10 1.45
N VAL A 106 5.47 -2.11 1.38
CA VAL A 106 5.39 -3.04 0.24
C VAL A 106 4.48 -2.44 -0.83
N CYS A 107 5.08 -1.98 -1.92
CA CYS A 107 4.36 -1.41 -3.08
C CYS A 107 4.19 -2.48 -4.16
N ILE A 108 2.95 -2.88 -4.45
CA ILE A 108 2.65 -3.90 -5.47
C ILE A 108 2.09 -3.20 -6.71
N GLY A 109 2.74 -3.40 -7.87
CA GLY A 109 2.28 -2.84 -9.14
C GLY A 109 3.31 -2.94 -10.25
N GLY A 110 3.10 -2.17 -11.32
CA GLY A 110 4.01 -2.11 -12.47
C GLY A 110 5.15 -1.10 -12.33
N GLY A 111 5.86 -0.81 -13.43
CA GLY A 111 7.03 0.08 -13.42
C GLY A 111 6.76 1.50 -12.90
N GLY A 112 5.56 2.05 -13.12
CA GLY A 112 5.17 3.35 -12.54
C GLY A 112 5.11 3.32 -11.01
N THR A 113 4.62 2.22 -10.44
CA THR A 113 4.57 2.00 -8.99
C THR A 113 5.97 1.92 -8.41
N HIS A 114 6.89 1.18 -9.05
CA HIS A 114 8.28 1.08 -8.61
C HIS A 114 9.02 2.42 -8.67
N LYS A 115 8.81 3.22 -9.73
CA LYS A 115 9.39 4.57 -9.82
C LYS A 115 8.90 5.49 -8.71
N ASN A 116 7.60 5.45 -8.39
CA ASN A 116 7.03 6.24 -7.31
C ASN A 116 7.52 5.77 -5.93
N ALA A 117 7.66 4.46 -5.73
CA ALA A 117 8.20 3.89 -4.50
C ALA A 117 9.66 4.28 -4.28
N TYR A 118 10.49 4.24 -5.34
CA TYR A 118 11.87 4.71 -5.29
C TYR A 118 11.96 6.18 -4.89
N LYS A 119 11.14 7.04 -5.51
CA LYS A 119 11.12 8.48 -5.18
C LYS A 119 10.62 8.80 -3.77
N LEU A 120 9.83 7.92 -3.15
CA LEU A 120 9.45 8.04 -1.73
C LEU A 120 10.56 7.60 -0.78
N PHE A 121 11.52 6.82 -1.27
CA PHE A 121 12.65 6.32 -0.49
C PHE A 121 13.86 7.26 -0.54
N GLU A 122 14.06 7.97 -1.66
CA GLU A 122 15.05 9.05 -1.80
C GLU A 122 14.81 10.19 -0.81
#